data_AF-A0A1C6BM06-F1
#
_entry.id   AF-A0A1C6BM06-F1
#
_cell.length_a   1.000
_cell.length_b   1.000
_cell.length_c   1.000
_cell.angle_alpha   90.00
_cell.angle_beta   90.00
_cell.angle_gamma   90.00
#
_symmetry.space_group_name_H-M   'P 1'
#
loop_
_entity.id
_entity.type
_entity.pdbx_description
1 polymer ?
#
loop_
_entity_poly.entity_id
_entity_poly.type
_entity_poly.pdbx_seq_one_letter_code
_entity_poly.pdbx_strand_id
1 'polypeptide(L)'
;MDGKNIDKNTRVVDTLALRRTAKEAKRYVVLMRLLKILAIILIAIVAAAYAVSYFYDKYGSFTVKISKYDMINQGLTLSETPDYTTSNSRLNADILYDMTNISGEDLPDNIDKINGSHNGEGYIAYTFYLINSGKDTLSYDSEMTIENVTNGVDEAIRVELFVNGEKTVYGKTKSDGSGKESDCDKEFASSTEVMKDRREKLGPGEKDKYTVVIWLEGNDPDCVDKIIGGTMKLGMNFKIVETT
;
A
#
# COMPACT_ATOMS: atom_id res chain seq x y z
N MET A 1 -2.37 89.46 -15.69
CA MET A 1 -2.60 88.25 -16.49
C MET A 1 -2.16 86.98 -15.73
N ASP A 2 -2.26 86.92 -14.39
CA ASP A 2 -1.63 85.84 -13.60
C ASP A 2 -2.58 84.75 -13.05
N GLY A 3 -3.88 85.02 -12.92
CA GLY A 3 -4.81 84.05 -12.30
C GLY A 3 -5.03 82.77 -13.11
N LYS A 4 -4.85 82.81 -14.44
CA LYS A 4 -5.15 81.68 -15.33
C LYS A 4 -4.02 80.64 -15.41
N ASN A 5 -2.79 81.02 -15.05
CA ASN A 5 -1.61 80.14 -15.10
C ASN A 5 -1.43 79.35 -13.80
N ILE A 6 -1.81 79.95 -12.67
CA ILE A 6 -1.81 79.30 -11.34
C ILE A 6 -2.85 78.17 -11.29
N ASP A 7 -4.08 78.39 -11.78
CA ASP A 7 -5.14 77.37 -11.83
C ASP A 7 -4.76 76.16 -12.70
N LYS A 8 -4.07 76.39 -13.83
CA LYS A 8 -3.64 75.32 -14.73
C LYS A 8 -2.55 74.44 -14.10
N ASN A 9 -1.60 75.04 -13.38
CA ASN A 9 -0.51 74.29 -12.73
C ASN A 9 -1.03 73.47 -11.54
N THR A 10 -1.93 74.02 -10.73
CA THR A 10 -2.58 73.31 -9.62
C THR A 10 -3.36 72.10 -10.10
N ARG A 11 -4.15 72.22 -11.19
CA ARG A 11 -4.86 71.08 -11.80
C ARG A 11 -3.93 69.99 -12.34
N VAL A 12 -2.76 70.36 -12.88
CA VAL A 12 -1.78 69.38 -13.38
C VAL A 12 -1.13 68.62 -12.22
N VAL A 13 -0.77 69.30 -11.13
CA VAL A 13 -0.23 68.65 -9.93
C VAL A 13 -1.27 67.72 -9.29
N ASP A 14 -2.52 68.17 -9.20
CA ASP A 14 -3.61 67.41 -8.58
C ASP A 14 -3.96 66.15 -9.41
N THR A 15 -3.98 66.27 -10.74
CA THR A 15 -4.17 65.11 -11.63
C THR A 15 -2.99 64.13 -11.61
N LEU A 16 -1.75 64.60 -11.42
CA LEU A 16 -0.59 63.74 -11.25
C LEU A 16 -0.59 63.03 -9.90
N ALA A 17 -1.01 63.71 -8.83
CA ALA A 17 -1.20 63.12 -7.50
C ALA A 17 -2.28 62.02 -7.54
N LEU A 18 -3.47 62.33 -8.08
CA LEU A 18 -4.56 61.37 -8.31
C LEU A 18 -4.13 60.15 -9.13
N ARG A 19 -3.32 60.35 -10.18
CA ARG A 19 -2.78 59.24 -10.98
C ARG A 19 -1.81 58.35 -10.20
N ARG A 20 -1.02 58.90 -9.27
CA ARG A 20 -0.13 58.11 -8.39
C ARG A 20 -0.94 57.30 -7.38
N THR A 21 -1.88 57.91 -6.67
CA THR A 21 -2.78 57.20 -5.73
C THR A 21 -3.63 56.15 -6.43
N ALA A 22 -4.14 56.43 -7.63
CA ALA A 22 -4.88 55.45 -8.43
C ALA A 22 -4.01 54.27 -8.90
N LYS A 23 -2.73 54.51 -9.22
CA LYS A 23 -1.78 53.45 -9.62
C LYS A 23 -1.39 52.57 -8.44
N GLU A 24 -1.22 53.14 -7.26
CA GLU A 24 -0.97 52.41 -6.02
C GLU A 24 -2.18 51.58 -5.58
N ALA A 25 -3.38 52.18 -5.61
CA ALA A 25 -4.63 51.45 -5.36
C ALA A 25 -4.86 50.31 -6.36
N LYS A 26 -4.59 50.52 -7.65
CA LYS A 26 -4.71 49.47 -8.68
C LYS A 26 -3.70 48.34 -8.46
N ARG A 27 -2.46 48.66 -8.06
CA ARG A 27 -1.44 47.65 -7.69
C ARG A 27 -1.89 46.83 -6.48
N TYR A 28 -2.46 47.47 -5.46
CA TYR A 28 -3.01 46.79 -4.29
C TYR A 28 -4.14 45.82 -4.67
N VAL A 29 -5.07 46.24 -5.53
CA VAL A 29 -6.17 45.38 -6.01
C VAL A 29 -5.63 44.18 -6.83
N VAL A 30 -4.63 44.40 -7.70
CA VAL A 30 -4.00 43.33 -8.48
C VAL A 30 -3.25 42.35 -7.56
N LEU A 31 -2.48 42.85 -6.59
CA LEU A 31 -1.77 42.04 -5.60
C LEU A 31 -2.75 41.20 -4.77
N MET A 32 -3.83 41.80 -4.27
CA MET A 32 -4.88 41.10 -3.54
C MET A 32 -5.58 40.02 -4.39
N ARG A 33 -5.76 40.27 -5.70
CA ARG A 33 -6.31 39.26 -6.62
C ARG A 33 -5.34 38.09 -6.81
N LEU A 34 -4.04 38.36 -6.96
CA LEU A 34 -3.01 37.33 -7.05
C LEU A 34 -2.91 36.51 -5.77
N LEU A 35 -2.94 37.16 -4.59
CA LEU A 35 -2.93 36.48 -3.29
C LEU A 35 -4.15 35.56 -3.11
N LYS A 36 -5.35 36.01 -3.54
CA LYS A 36 -6.54 35.16 -3.53
C LYS A 36 -6.41 33.95 -4.45
N ILE A 37 -5.86 34.13 -5.66
CA ILE A 37 -5.62 33.03 -6.59
C ILE A 37 -4.59 32.05 -6.00
N LEU A 38 -3.49 32.56 -5.43
CA LEU A 38 -2.48 31.74 -4.76
C LEU A 38 -3.07 30.96 -3.59
N ALA A 39 -3.92 31.58 -2.77
CA ALA A 39 -4.60 30.90 -1.67
C ALA A 39 -5.53 29.78 -2.16
N ILE A 40 -6.29 30.01 -3.24
CA ILE A 40 -7.14 28.97 -3.86
C ILE A 40 -6.27 27.81 -4.38
N ILE A 41 -5.14 28.11 -5.02
CA ILE A 41 -4.20 27.10 -5.50
C ILE A 41 -3.63 26.29 -4.33
N LEU A 42 -3.20 26.94 -3.25
CA LEU A 42 -2.71 26.27 -2.05
C LEU A 42 -3.76 25.35 -1.43
N ILE A 43 -5.01 25.81 -1.31
CA ILE A 43 -6.12 24.99 -0.82
C ILE A 43 -6.34 23.77 -1.74
N ALA A 44 -6.30 23.96 -3.06
CA ALA A 44 -6.44 22.87 -4.02
C ALA A 44 -5.29 21.85 -3.91
N ILE A 45 -4.05 22.29 -3.70
CA ILE A 45 -2.90 21.41 -3.49
C ILE A 45 -3.06 20.61 -2.20
N VAL A 46 -3.45 21.25 -1.10
CA VAL A 46 -3.69 20.57 0.19
C VAL A 46 -4.84 19.56 0.06
N ALA A 47 -5.93 19.92 -0.61
CA ALA A 47 -7.05 19.01 -0.85
C ALA A 47 -6.64 17.80 -1.71
N ALA A 48 -5.82 18.01 -2.75
CA ALA A 48 -5.28 16.93 -3.57
C ALA A 48 -4.35 16.02 -2.77
N ALA A 49 -3.44 16.59 -1.96
CA ALA A 49 -2.55 15.83 -1.10
C ALA A 49 -3.33 15.00 -0.06
N TYR A 50 -4.35 15.59 0.56
CA TYR A 50 -5.26 14.89 1.48
C TYR A 50 -6.00 13.75 0.78
N ALA A 51 -6.53 13.98 -0.42
CA ALA A 51 -7.18 12.92 -1.19
C ALA A 51 -6.21 11.76 -1.49
N VAL A 52 -4.99 12.06 -1.93
CA VAL A 52 -3.96 11.04 -2.19
C VAL A 52 -3.63 10.26 -0.91
N SER A 53 -3.39 10.94 0.22
CA SER A 53 -3.12 10.29 1.51
C SER A 53 -4.28 9.38 1.93
N TYR A 54 -5.52 9.89 1.87
CA TYR A 54 -6.71 9.14 2.23
C TYR A 54 -6.91 7.88 1.36
N PHE A 55 -6.59 7.94 0.07
CA PHE A 55 -6.63 6.76 -0.80
C PHE A 55 -5.45 5.82 -0.58
N TYR A 56 -4.29 6.34 -0.17
CA TYR A 56 -3.13 5.53 0.18
C TYR A 56 -3.42 4.68 1.43
N ASP A 57 -4.01 5.30 2.45
CA ASP A 57 -4.42 4.65 3.71
C ASP A 57 -5.58 3.64 3.55
N LYS A 58 -6.21 3.56 2.37
CA LYS A 58 -7.23 2.53 2.10
C LYS A 58 -6.67 1.19 1.66
N TYR A 59 -5.38 1.14 1.31
CA TYR A 59 -4.75 -0.09 0.90
C TYR A 59 -3.87 -0.59 2.05
N GLY A 60 -4.35 -1.65 2.72
CA GLY A 60 -3.66 -2.32 3.82
C GLY A 60 -2.21 -2.69 3.52
N SER A 61 -1.45 -2.97 4.57
CA SER A 61 -0.05 -3.46 4.51
C SER A 61 0.07 -4.77 3.72
N PHE A 62 -1.01 -5.55 3.64
CA PHE A 62 -1.11 -6.75 2.81
C PHE A 62 -2.41 -6.75 1.98
N THR A 63 -2.29 -7.03 0.68
CA THR A 63 -3.45 -7.12 -0.23
C THR A 63 -3.47 -8.47 -0.95
N VAL A 64 -4.64 -9.08 -1.06
CA VAL A 64 -4.87 -10.29 -1.86
C VAL A 64 -5.76 -9.98 -3.06
N LYS A 65 -5.39 -10.44 -4.26
CA LYS A 65 -6.12 -10.15 -5.52
C LYS A 65 -6.25 -11.40 -6.39
N ILE A 66 -7.37 -11.50 -7.09
CA ILE A 66 -7.56 -12.40 -8.23
C ILE A 66 -7.65 -11.56 -9.51
N SER A 67 -7.13 -12.09 -10.62
CA SER A 67 -7.35 -11.47 -11.93
C SER A 67 -8.85 -11.33 -12.25
N LYS A 68 -9.27 -10.16 -12.76
CA LYS A 68 -10.70 -9.88 -13.00
C LYS A 68 -11.35 -10.86 -13.99
N TYR A 69 -10.57 -11.33 -14.97
CA TYR A 69 -11.03 -12.29 -15.98
C TYR A 69 -11.39 -13.63 -15.31
N ASP A 70 -10.53 -14.09 -14.41
CA ASP A 70 -10.65 -15.37 -13.72
C ASP A 70 -11.88 -15.43 -12.81
N MET A 71 -12.19 -14.33 -12.11
CA MET A 71 -13.38 -14.25 -11.27
C MET A 71 -14.68 -14.33 -12.09
N ILE A 72 -14.78 -13.59 -13.19
CA ILE A 72 -16.04 -13.44 -13.94
C ILE A 72 -16.34 -14.70 -14.77
N ASN A 73 -15.32 -15.29 -15.40
CA ASN A 73 -15.53 -16.35 -16.39
C ASN A 73 -15.34 -17.76 -15.84
N GLN A 74 -14.52 -17.93 -14.80
CA GLN A 74 -14.05 -19.24 -14.35
C GLN A 74 -14.31 -19.47 -12.85
N GLY A 75 -14.91 -18.49 -12.16
CA GLY A 75 -15.50 -18.67 -10.84
C GLY A 75 -14.50 -18.75 -9.69
N LEU A 76 -13.28 -18.21 -9.81
CA LEU A 76 -12.38 -18.13 -8.68
C LEU A 76 -12.78 -16.98 -7.75
N THR A 77 -12.85 -17.23 -6.44
CA THR A 77 -13.27 -16.22 -5.46
C THR A 77 -12.48 -16.24 -4.17
N LEU A 78 -12.38 -15.09 -3.50
CA LEU A 78 -11.76 -14.92 -2.19
C LEU A 78 -12.81 -14.83 -1.09
N SER A 79 -12.51 -15.41 0.06
CA SER A 79 -13.31 -15.29 1.28
C SER A 79 -12.41 -15.30 2.52
N GLU A 80 -12.75 -14.54 3.56
CA GLU A 80 -12.06 -14.64 4.87
C GLU A 80 -12.55 -15.86 5.66
N THR A 81 -13.76 -16.32 5.39
CA THR A 81 -14.37 -17.50 6.03
C THR A 81 -14.46 -18.68 5.06
N PRO A 82 -14.43 -19.92 5.58
CA PRO A 82 -14.58 -21.12 4.76
C PRO A 82 -15.96 -21.24 4.11
N ASP A 83 -16.96 -20.58 4.70
CA ASP A 83 -18.29 -20.38 4.15
C ASP A 83 -18.30 -19.02 3.45
N TYR A 84 -18.75 -18.96 2.20
CA TYR A 84 -18.79 -17.73 1.43
C TYR A 84 -20.22 -17.46 0.96
N THR A 85 -20.67 -16.21 1.14
CA THR A 85 -21.99 -15.75 0.68
C THR A 85 -21.89 -14.81 -0.50
N THR A 86 -20.70 -14.22 -0.71
CA THR A 86 -20.43 -13.22 -1.74
C THR A 86 -19.09 -13.50 -2.40
N SER A 87 -19.03 -13.29 -3.72
CA SER A 87 -17.78 -13.41 -4.46
C SER A 87 -16.94 -12.14 -4.33
N ASN A 88 -15.69 -12.26 -3.88
CA ASN A 88 -14.74 -11.15 -3.77
C ASN A 88 -13.51 -11.39 -4.65
N SER A 89 -13.08 -10.37 -5.39
CA SER A 89 -11.83 -10.38 -6.16
C SER A 89 -10.63 -9.82 -5.41
N ARG A 90 -10.87 -9.17 -4.27
CA ARG A 90 -9.85 -8.50 -3.49
C ARG A 90 -10.16 -8.54 -2.02
N LEU A 91 -9.14 -8.79 -1.22
CA LEU A 91 -9.14 -8.66 0.23
C LEU A 91 -7.99 -7.74 0.64
N ASN A 92 -8.13 -7.01 1.74
CA ASN A 92 -7.05 -6.21 2.32
C ASN A 92 -6.98 -6.52 3.81
N ALA A 93 -5.79 -6.83 4.31
CA ALA A 93 -5.56 -6.95 5.74
C ALA A 93 -5.59 -5.57 6.41
N ASP A 94 -5.86 -5.55 7.71
CA ASP A 94 -5.83 -4.31 8.48
C ASP A 94 -4.42 -3.72 8.52
N ILE A 95 -4.35 -2.38 8.53
CA ILE A 95 -3.09 -1.66 8.68
C ILE A 95 -2.62 -1.81 10.13
N LEU A 96 -1.39 -2.27 10.29
CA LEU A 96 -0.69 -2.24 11.57
C LEU A 96 0.35 -1.12 11.51
N TYR A 97 0.26 -0.18 12.46
CA TYR A 97 1.24 0.90 12.63
C TYR A 97 2.26 0.50 13.69
N ASP A 98 3.50 0.98 13.53
CA ASP A 98 4.55 0.93 14.56
C ASP A 98 4.84 -0.48 15.10
N MET A 99 5.09 -1.44 14.19
CA MET A 99 5.52 -2.79 14.57
C MET A 99 6.92 -2.77 15.19
N THR A 100 7.06 -3.38 16.37
CA THR A 100 8.37 -3.73 16.94
C THR A 100 8.89 -5.02 16.34
N ASN A 101 10.20 -5.23 16.41
CA ASN A 101 10.81 -6.50 16.07
C ASN A 101 10.44 -7.58 17.11
N ILE A 102 10.28 -8.81 16.65
CA ILE A 102 10.00 -10.00 17.47
C ILE A 102 10.83 -11.18 16.95
N SER A 103 10.82 -12.30 17.66
CA SER A 103 11.27 -13.57 17.08
C SER A 103 10.09 -14.32 16.47
N GLY A 104 10.32 -15.08 15.39
CA GLY A 104 9.35 -16.06 14.89
C GLY A 104 8.91 -17.09 15.95
N GLU A 105 9.71 -17.31 16.99
CA GLU A 105 9.34 -18.15 18.14
C GLU A 105 8.27 -17.53 19.05
N ASP A 106 8.07 -16.21 18.98
CA ASP A 106 7.05 -15.49 19.76
C ASP A 106 5.66 -15.57 19.11
N LEU A 107 5.57 -16.12 17.89
CA LEU A 107 4.30 -16.26 17.17
C LEU A 107 3.41 -17.32 17.84
N PRO A 108 2.09 -17.07 17.94
CA PRO A 108 1.18 -18.02 18.57
C PRO A 108 0.96 -19.28 17.70
N ASP A 109 0.97 -20.46 18.32
CA ASP A 109 0.81 -21.76 17.65
C ASP A 109 -0.50 -21.89 16.83
N ASN A 110 -1.52 -21.10 17.16
CA ASN A 110 -2.83 -21.15 16.52
C ASN A 110 -3.03 -20.09 15.42
N ILE A 111 -1.96 -19.42 14.97
CA ILE A 111 -2.03 -18.34 13.99
C ILE A 111 -2.76 -18.78 12.70
N ASP A 112 -2.49 -20.00 12.21
CA ASP A 112 -3.14 -20.56 11.01
C ASP A 112 -4.57 -21.05 11.25
N LYS A 113 -5.13 -20.90 12.46
CA LYS A 113 -6.48 -21.36 12.83
C LYS A 113 -7.52 -20.25 12.89
N ILE A 114 -7.08 -18.99 12.89
CA ILE A 114 -7.97 -17.82 12.96
C ILE A 114 -8.26 -17.34 11.55
N ASN A 115 -9.51 -16.95 11.26
CA ASN A 115 -9.95 -16.47 9.95
C ASN A 115 -9.82 -14.94 9.86
N GLY A 116 -9.61 -14.40 8.65
CA GLY A 116 -9.50 -12.96 8.42
C GLY A 116 -8.27 -12.34 9.08
N SER A 117 -8.36 -11.05 9.41
CA SER A 117 -7.32 -10.29 10.09
C SER A 117 -7.21 -10.65 11.58
N HIS A 118 -6.01 -10.99 12.02
CA HIS A 118 -5.72 -11.35 13.42
C HIS A 118 -4.27 -11.02 13.79
N ASN A 119 -3.88 -9.80 13.43
CA ASN A 119 -2.59 -9.19 13.79
C ASN A 119 -2.35 -9.25 15.30
N GLY A 120 -1.10 -9.37 15.70
CA GLY A 120 -0.67 -9.29 17.10
C GLY A 120 0.33 -8.17 17.34
N GLU A 121 0.99 -8.22 18.49
CA GLU A 121 2.04 -7.27 18.84
C GLU A 121 3.30 -7.62 18.03
N GLY A 122 3.63 -6.81 17.03
CA GLY A 122 4.85 -6.98 16.21
C GLY A 122 4.71 -7.91 14.99
N TYR A 123 3.51 -8.43 14.69
CA TYR A 123 3.27 -9.21 13.46
C TYR A 123 1.91 -8.90 12.82
N ILE A 124 1.87 -9.01 11.49
CA ILE A 124 0.64 -9.01 10.68
C ILE A 124 0.28 -10.48 10.42
N ALA A 125 -1.00 -10.83 10.57
CA ALA A 125 -1.48 -12.17 10.25
C ALA A 125 -2.84 -12.12 9.58
N TYR A 126 -2.96 -12.82 8.46
CA TYR A 126 -4.14 -12.76 7.62
C TYR A 126 -4.46 -14.11 7.00
N THR A 127 -5.64 -14.64 7.34
CA THR A 127 -6.13 -15.92 6.83
C THR A 127 -7.29 -15.71 5.86
N PHE A 128 -7.21 -16.38 4.73
CA PHE A 128 -8.26 -16.35 3.72
C PHE A 128 -8.33 -17.66 2.94
N TYR A 129 -9.35 -17.76 2.11
CA TYR A 129 -9.66 -18.91 1.31
C TYR A 129 -9.74 -18.49 -0.15
N LEU A 130 -9.06 -19.26 -1.00
CA LEU A 130 -9.23 -19.21 -2.44
C LEU A 130 -10.15 -20.37 -2.84
N ILE A 131 -11.29 -20.06 -3.42
CA ILE A 131 -12.37 -21.02 -3.64
C ILE A 131 -12.70 -21.07 -5.13
N ASN A 132 -12.75 -22.29 -5.67
CA ASN A 132 -13.32 -22.51 -6.99
C ASN A 132 -14.85 -22.53 -6.88
N SER A 133 -15.50 -21.38 -7.05
CA SER A 133 -16.96 -21.24 -7.15
C SER A 133 -17.50 -21.52 -8.57
N GLY A 134 -16.64 -21.90 -9.51
CA GLY A 134 -16.98 -22.31 -10.86
C GLY A 134 -17.50 -23.75 -10.94
N LYS A 135 -17.69 -24.23 -12.17
CA LYS A 135 -18.17 -25.59 -12.46
C LYS A 135 -17.09 -26.54 -12.97
N ASP A 136 -15.97 -25.98 -13.41
CA ASP A 136 -14.88 -26.71 -14.02
C ASP A 136 -13.70 -26.80 -13.07
N THR A 137 -12.90 -27.85 -13.21
CA THR A 137 -11.61 -27.95 -12.51
C THR A 137 -10.63 -26.98 -13.16
N LEU A 138 -9.91 -26.21 -12.34
CA LEU A 138 -8.93 -25.22 -12.80
C LEU A 138 -7.58 -25.41 -12.14
N SER A 139 -6.54 -24.82 -12.71
CA SER A 139 -5.22 -24.68 -12.07
C SER A 139 -4.91 -23.20 -11.94
N TYR A 140 -4.14 -22.79 -10.93
CA TYR A 140 -3.78 -21.38 -10.77
C TYR A 140 -2.33 -21.22 -10.33
N ASP A 141 -1.75 -20.09 -10.72
CA ASP A 141 -0.49 -19.59 -10.20
C ASP A 141 -0.79 -18.66 -9.02
N SER A 142 -0.01 -18.80 -7.94
CA SER A 142 0.03 -17.88 -6.81
C SER A 142 1.37 -17.15 -6.80
N GLU A 143 1.35 -15.85 -6.56
CA GLU A 143 2.54 -15.00 -6.56
C GLU A 143 2.45 -13.99 -5.43
N MET A 144 3.48 -13.90 -4.59
CA MET A 144 3.58 -12.89 -3.54
C MET A 144 4.72 -11.92 -3.85
N THR A 145 4.41 -10.62 -3.92
CA THR A 145 5.34 -9.56 -4.32
C THR A 145 5.43 -8.44 -3.30
N ILE A 146 6.57 -7.77 -3.29
CA ILE A 146 6.81 -6.54 -2.53
C ILE A 146 6.33 -5.37 -3.40
N GLU A 147 5.16 -4.82 -3.07
CA GLU A 147 4.57 -3.69 -3.80
C GLU A 147 5.26 -2.36 -3.45
N ASN A 148 5.69 -2.21 -2.20
CA ASN A 148 6.40 -1.02 -1.73
C ASN A 148 7.28 -1.37 -0.54
N VAL A 149 8.45 -0.74 -0.48
CA VAL A 149 9.31 -0.79 0.70
C VAL A 149 10.05 0.53 0.89
N THR A 150 10.26 0.91 2.15
CA THR A 150 11.07 2.06 2.54
C THR A 150 12.04 1.65 3.65
N ASN A 151 13.15 2.39 3.76
CA ASN A 151 14.23 2.18 4.74
C ASN A 151 14.84 0.76 4.77
N GLY A 152 14.59 -0.06 3.74
CA GLY A 152 15.13 -1.43 3.67
C GLY A 152 14.58 -2.36 4.75
N VAL A 153 13.35 -2.15 5.22
CA VAL A 153 12.73 -3.02 6.22
C VAL A 153 12.59 -4.47 5.72
N ASP A 154 12.51 -4.66 4.41
CA ASP A 154 12.45 -5.97 3.75
C ASP A 154 13.75 -6.77 3.85
N GLU A 155 14.86 -6.19 4.31
CA GLU A 155 16.09 -6.93 4.60
C GLU A 155 15.96 -7.83 5.83
N ALA A 156 15.14 -7.44 6.81
CA ALA A 156 15.04 -8.13 8.11
C ALA A 156 13.66 -8.75 8.37
N ILE A 157 12.77 -8.74 7.39
CA ILE A 157 11.44 -9.36 7.54
C ILE A 157 11.51 -10.88 7.39
N ARG A 158 10.47 -11.52 7.88
CA ARG A 158 10.10 -12.87 7.50
C ARG A 158 8.67 -12.89 7.01
N VAL A 159 8.41 -13.81 6.09
CA VAL A 159 7.06 -14.11 5.60
C VAL A 159 6.82 -15.59 5.81
N GLU A 160 5.98 -15.93 6.78
CA GLU A 160 5.51 -17.29 6.99
C GLU A 160 4.19 -17.49 6.25
N LEU A 161 4.17 -18.51 5.38
CA LEU A 161 3.03 -18.87 4.56
C LEU A 161 2.54 -20.26 4.94
N PHE A 162 1.26 -20.35 5.31
CA PHE A 162 0.55 -21.62 5.38
C PHE A 162 -0.31 -21.82 4.15
N VAL A 163 -0.18 -22.96 3.50
CA VAL A 163 -1.10 -23.42 2.46
C VAL A 163 -1.70 -24.75 2.91
N ASN A 164 -3.01 -24.77 3.18
CA ASN A 164 -3.72 -25.94 3.70
C ASN A 164 -3.08 -26.57 4.96
N GLY A 165 -2.44 -25.74 5.79
CA GLY A 165 -1.76 -26.16 7.02
C GLY A 165 -0.29 -26.54 6.85
N GLU A 166 0.22 -26.58 5.62
CA GLU A 166 1.65 -26.74 5.36
C GLU A 166 2.36 -25.40 5.45
N LYS A 167 3.35 -25.31 6.32
CA LYS A 167 4.08 -24.08 6.66
C LYS A 167 5.35 -23.94 5.83
N THR A 168 5.68 -22.72 5.43
CA THR A 168 7.00 -22.37 4.88
C THR A 168 7.37 -20.95 5.29
N VAL A 169 8.57 -20.77 5.85
CA VAL A 169 9.12 -19.46 6.21
C VAL A 169 10.06 -18.97 5.11
N TYR A 170 9.80 -17.76 4.63
CA TYR A 170 10.61 -17.07 3.63
C TYR A 170 11.33 -15.87 4.25
N GLY A 171 12.57 -15.65 3.83
CA GLY A 171 13.33 -14.43 4.11
C GLY A 171 14.23 -14.07 2.94
N LYS A 172 14.78 -12.86 2.91
CA LYS A 172 15.76 -12.50 1.88
C LYS A 172 17.03 -13.34 1.99
N THR A 173 17.76 -13.42 0.89
CA THR A 173 19.16 -13.82 0.91
C THR A 173 19.92 -12.88 1.84
N LYS A 174 20.77 -13.44 2.70
CA LYS A 174 21.68 -12.68 3.57
C LYS A 174 22.42 -11.60 2.81
N SER A 175 22.66 -10.47 3.46
CA SER A 175 23.45 -9.37 2.91
C SER A 175 24.89 -9.77 2.51
N ASP A 176 25.44 -10.82 3.10
CA ASP A 176 26.74 -11.40 2.74
C ASP A 176 26.70 -12.37 1.55
N GLY A 177 25.50 -12.70 1.05
CA GLY A 177 25.27 -13.60 -0.08
C GLY A 177 25.40 -15.09 0.27
N SER A 178 25.47 -15.47 1.54
CA SER A 178 25.65 -16.87 1.97
C SER A 178 24.36 -17.72 1.94
N GLY A 179 23.28 -17.19 1.35
CA GLY A 179 21.99 -17.86 1.19
C GLY A 179 20.97 -17.41 2.24
N LYS A 180 20.02 -18.30 2.58
CA LYS A 180 18.96 -18.03 3.57
C LYS A 180 19.47 -17.89 5.01
N GLU A 181 18.69 -17.18 5.80
CA GLU A 181 18.78 -17.20 7.26
C GLU A 181 18.42 -18.58 7.85
N SER A 182 18.93 -18.87 9.05
CA SER A 182 18.80 -20.20 9.65
C SER A 182 17.38 -20.54 10.07
N ASP A 183 16.59 -19.52 10.37
CA ASP A 183 15.17 -19.56 10.71
C ASP A 183 14.23 -19.58 9.49
N CYS A 184 14.77 -19.43 8.28
CA CYS A 184 14.02 -19.51 7.02
C CYS A 184 14.06 -20.93 6.43
N ASP A 185 12.98 -21.35 5.78
CA ASP A 185 12.96 -22.55 4.94
C ASP A 185 13.48 -22.25 3.53
N LYS A 186 13.11 -21.08 2.99
CA LYS A 186 13.43 -20.64 1.62
C LYS A 186 13.85 -19.18 1.57
N GLU A 187 14.63 -18.85 0.54
CA GLU A 187 14.92 -17.45 0.17
C GLU A 187 13.73 -16.86 -0.59
N PHE A 188 13.63 -15.54 -0.59
CA PHE A 188 12.77 -14.83 -1.53
C PHE A 188 13.16 -15.18 -2.96
N ALA A 189 12.16 -15.36 -3.83
CA ALA A 189 12.39 -15.69 -5.23
C ALA A 189 13.20 -14.60 -5.95
N SER A 190 13.04 -13.33 -5.56
CA SER A 190 13.86 -12.20 -6.03
C SER A 190 13.81 -11.02 -5.06
N SER A 191 14.44 -9.90 -5.41
CA SER A 191 14.39 -8.66 -4.63
C SER A 191 12.98 -8.04 -4.52
N THR A 192 12.03 -8.46 -5.36
CA THR A 192 10.65 -7.92 -5.39
C THR A 192 9.59 -9.01 -5.32
N GLU A 193 9.97 -10.29 -5.28
CA GLU A 193 9.06 -11.43 -5.28
C GLU A 193 9.45 -12.35 -4.12
N VAL A 194 8.53 -12.56 -3.18
CA VAL A 194 8.72 -13.45 -2.04
C VAL A 194 8.65 -14.90 -2.51
N MET A 195 7.58 -15.25 -3.22
CA MET A 195 7.36 -16.60 -3.71
C MET A 195 6.46 -16.63 -4.93
N LYS A 196 6.60 -17.72 -5.68
CA LYS A 196 5.68 -18.10 -6.74
C LYS A 196 5.45 -19.60 -6.68
N ASP A 197 4.21 -20.02 -6.82
CA ASP A 197 3.84 -21.43 -6.82
C ASP A 197 2.67 -21.71 -7.77
N ARG A 198 2.41 -22.99 -8.04
CA ARG A 198 1.33 -23.46 -8.89
C ARG A 198 0.54 -24.56 -8.19
N ARG A 199 -0.77 -24.34 -8.09
CA ARG A 199 -1.74 -25.37 -7.69
C ARG A 199 -2.41 -25.97 -8.93
N GLU A 200 -2.30 -27.28 -9.08
CA GLU A 200 -2.96 -28.01 -10.18
C GLU A 200 -4.27 -28.66 -9.77
N LYS A 201 -5.32 -28.54 -10.57
CA LYS A 201 -6.58 -29.27 -10.40
C LYS A 201 -7.30 -28.96 -9.08
N LEU A 202 -7.65 -27.70 -8.88
CA LEU A 202 -8.62 -27.26 -7.89
C LEU A 202 -10.04 -27.55 -8.41
N GLY A 203 -10.71 -28.54 -7.80
CA GLY A 203 -12.04 -28.98 -8.21
C GLY A 203 -13.16 -27.97 -7.89
N PRO A 204 -14.35 -28.10 -8.50
CA PRO A 204 -15.50 -27.25 -8.18
C PRO A 204 -15.90 -27.35 -6.70
N GLY A 205 -16.03 -26.20 -6.04
CA GLY A 205 -16.32 -26.08 -4.60
C GLY A 205 -15.12 -26.37 -3.68
N GLU A 206 -13.99 -26.81 -4.24
CA GLU A 206 -12.75 -26.97 -3.48
C GLU A 206 -12.17 -25.62 -3.09
N LYS A 207 -11.48 -25.59 -1.96
CA LYS A 207 -10.88 -24.40 -1.40
C LYS A 207 -9.48 -24.68 -0.89
N ASP A 208 -8.58 -23.76 -1.17
CA ASP A 208 -7.27 -23.71 -0.54
C ASP A 208 -7.30 -22.63 0.55
N LYS A 209 -6.84 -23.01 1.74
CA LYS A 209 -6.67 -22.09 2.87
C LYS A 209 -5.26 -21.51 2.84
N TYR A 210 -5.18 -20.19 2.92
CA TYR A 210 -3.95 -19.44 3.02
C TYR A 210 -3.89 -18.70 4.35
N THR A 211 -2.76 -18.78 5.06
CA THR A 211 -2.45 -17.86 6.16
C THR A 211 -1.11 -17.22 5.85
N VAL A 212 -1.07 -15.89 5.85
CA VAL A 212 0.15 -15.10 5.65
C VAL A 212 0.48 -14.39 6.94
N VAL A 213 1.68 -14.62 7.45
CA VAL A 213 2.22 -13.98 8.64
C VAL A 213 3.48 -13.22 8.27
N ILE A 214 3.56 -11.96 8.66
CA ILE A 214 4.69 -11.07 8.34
C ILE A 214 5.15 -10.43 9.64
N TRP A 215 6.44 -10.51 9.93
CA TRP A 215 7.04 -9.84 11.08
C TRP A 215 8.43 -9.32 10.73
N LEU A 216 8.93 -8.44 11.59
CA LEU A 216 10.31 -7.99 11.57
C LEU A 216 11.12 -8.89 12.52
N GLU A 217 12.06 -9.67 12.00
CA GLU A 217 12.82 -10.64 12.79
C GLU A 217 13.94 -9.93 13.56
N GLY A 218 13.80 -9.89 14.88
CA GLY A 218 14.72 -9.19 15.76
C GLY A 218 16.10 -9.83 15.88
N ASN A 219 16.22 -11.12 15.58
CA ASN A 219 17.51 -11.82 15.58
C ASN A 219 18.25 -11.70 14.25
N ASP A 220 17.64 -11.08 13.24
CA ASP A 220 18.26 -10.88 11.94
C ASP A 220 19.42 -9.87 12.06
N PRO A 221 20.64 -10.19 11.57
CA PRO A 221 21.77 -9.27 11.60
C PRO A 221 21.52 -7.94 10.86
N ASP A 222 20.62 -7.92 9.89
CA ASP A 222 20.20 -6.74 9.14
C ASP A 222 19.06 -5.96 9.85
N CYS A 223 18.54 -6.46 10.99
CA CYS A 223 17.63 -5.76 11.88
C CYS A 223 18.34 -4.65 12.69
N VAL A 224 18.74 -3.58 11.99
CA VAL A 224 19.50 -2.45 12.56
C VAL A 224 18.70 -1.15 12.53
N ASP A 225 19.10 -0.16 13.32
CA ASP A 225 18.42 1.14 13.48
C ASP A 225 18.04 1.85 12.16
N LYS A 226 18.75 1.57 11.06
CA LYS A 226 18.47 2.13 9.72
C LYS A 226 17.04 1.83 9.23
N ILE A 227 16.43 0.73 9.68
CA ILE A 227 15.11 0.28 9.23
C ILE A 227 13.97 0.89 10.06
N ILE A 228 14.27 1.58 11.17
CA ILE A 228 13.27 2.18 12.05
C ILE A 228 12.42 3.19 11.26
N GLY A 229 11.10 3.11 11.45
CA GLY A 229 10.12 3.92 10.71
C GLY A 229 9.99 3.53 9.23
N GLY A 230 10.61 2.44 8.81
CA GLY A 230 10.40 1.83 7.50
C GLY A 230 9.00 1.27 7.36
N THR A 231 8.53 1.22 6.12
CA THR A 231 7.21 0.72 5.76
C THR A 231 7.36 -0.34 4.69
N MET A 232 6.48 -1.32 4.72
CA MET A 232 6.39 -2.32 3.66
C MET A 232 4.95 -2.59 3.29
N LYS A 233 4.76 -2.90 2.00
CA LYS A 233 3.51 -3.39 1.47
C LYS A 233 3.74 -4.65 0.64
N LEU A 234 3.01 -5.71 0.98
CA LEU A 234 3.03 -6.98 0.26
C LEU A 234 1.71 -7.19 -0.49
N GLY A 235 1.79 -7.86 -1.63
CA GLY A 235 0.66 -8.24 -2.46
C GLY A 235 0.69 -9.73 -2.78
N MET A 236 -0.43 -10.42 -2.64
CA MET A 236 -0.60 -11.78 -3.12
C MET A 236 -1.60 -11.80 -4.29
N ASN A 237 -1.18 -12.36 -5.42
CA ASN A 237 -1.95 -12.42 -6.65
C ASN A 237 -2.19 -13.87 -7.04
N PHE A 238 -3.43 -14.15 -7.46
CA PHE A 238 -3.83 -15.43 -8.02
C PHE A 238 -4.29 -15.27 -9.46
N LYS A 239 -3.82 -16.17 -10.32
CA LYS A 239 -4.15 -16.17 -11.75
C LYS A 239 -4.45 -17.58 -12.23
N ILE A 240 -5.58 -17.78 -12.89
CA ILE A 240 -5.90 -19.08 -13.49
C ILE A 240 -4.95 -19.33 -14.66
N VAL A 241 -4.50 -20.57 -14.75
CA VAL A 241 -3.72 -21.10 -15.85
C VAL A 241 -4.64 -22.00 -16.66
N GLU A 242 -4.90 -21.62 -17.91
CA GLU A 242 -5.66 -22.46 -18.83
C GLU A 242 -4.90 -23.77 -19.06
N THR A 243 -5.50 -24.89 -18.64
CA THR A 243 -5.06 -26.22 -19.09
C THR A 243 -5.37 -26.33 -20.57
N THR A 244 -4.31 -26.35 -21.39
CA THR A 244 -4.39 -26.64 -22.82
C THR A 244 -4.68 -28.12 -23.06
#